data_AF-A0A7K7DMA2-F1
#
_entry.id   AF-A0A7K7DMA2-F1
#
_cell.length_a   1.000
_cell.length_b   1.000
_cell.length_c   1.000
_cell.angle_alpha   90.00
_cell.angle_beta   90.00
_cell.angle_gamma   90.00
#
_symmetry.space_group_name_H-M   'P 1'
#
loop_
_entity.id
_entity.type
_entity.pdbx_description
1 polymer ?
#
loop_
_entity_poly.entity_id
_entity_poly.type
_entity_poly.pdbx_seq_one_letter_code
_entity_poly.pdbx_strand_id
1 'polypeptide(L)'
;CGKGFRNSSDLVKHQYVHTGLRPYECEKCRKRFQTSSCFLWHYQSHREERPFQCPECGKGFKHNFTLITHRCIHTGERPYKCDKCRKRFHTSSDLLLHYRIHREERPFQCPDCGKGFKHNSTLITHRRIRT
;
A
#
# COMPACT_ATOMS: atom_id res chain seq x y z
N CYS A 1 -8.98 -8.97 -20.97
CA CYS A 1 -8.58 -9.50 -19.64
C CYS A 1 -9.59 -10.46 -19.01
N GLY A 2 -10.77 -10.71 -19.61
CA GLY A 2 -11.73 -11.73 -19.15
C GLY A 2 -12.47 -11.42 -17.83
N LYS A 3 -12.38 -10.21 -17.29
CA LYS A 3 -13.06 -9.85 -16.04
C LYS A 3 -14.55 -9.58 -16.28
N GLY A 4 -15.41 -10.19 -15.48
CA GLY A 4 -16.85 -9.91 -15.44
C GLY A 4 -17.17 -8.77 -14.46
N PHE A 5 -18.21 -7.99 -14.77
CA PHE A 5 -18.67 -6.87 -13.95
C PHE A 5 -20.18 -6.97 -13.74
N ARG A 6 -20.63 -6.59 -12.53
CA ARG A 6 -22.05 -6.67 -12.15
C ARG A 6 -22.91 -5.59 -12.80
N ASN A 7 -22.31 -4.47 -13.21
CA ASN A 7 -23.00 -3.35 -13.86
C ASN A 7 -22.11 -2.72 -14.94
N SER A 8 -22.73 -1.96 -15.85
CA SER A 8 -22.08 -1.31 -16.99
C SER A 8 -21.12 -0.19 -16.55
N SER A 9 -21.46 0.56 -15.50
CA SER A 9 -20.62 1.63 -14.96
C SER A 9 -19.24 1.12 -14.51
N ASP A 10 -19.18 -0.04 -13.86
CA ASP A 10 -17.93 -0.64 -13.41
C ASP A 10 -17.13 -1.24 -14.58
N LEU A 11 -17.79 -1.74 -15.62
CA LEU A 11 -17.14 -2.13 -16.87
C LEU A 11 -16.49 -0.93 -17.56
N VAL A 12 -17.20 0.21 -17.68
CA VAL A 12 -16.66 1.44 -18.28
C VAL A 12 -15.45 1.95 -17.48
N LYS A 13 -15.56 2.01 -16.15
CA LYS A 13 -14.41 2.36 -15.29
C LYS A 13 -13.24 1.39 -15.48
N HIS A 14 -13.52 0.10 -15.67
CA HIS A 14 -12.47 -0.89 -15.92
C HIS A 14 -11.78 -0.69 -17.26
N GLN A 15 -12.49 -0.25 -18.30
CA GLN A 15 -11.90 0.03 -19.62
C GLN A 15 -10.78 1.07 -19.55
N TYR A 16 -10.84 2.01 -18.60
CA TYR A 16 -9.76 2.99 -18.35
C TYR A 16 -8.41 2.35 -17.98
N VAL A 17 -8.41 1.11 -17.50
CA VAL A 17 -7.17 0.36 -17.25
C VAL A 17 -6.49 -0.01 -18.57
N HIS A 18 -7.26 -0.36 -19.60
CA HIS A 18 -6.73 -0.76 -20.91
C HIS A 18 -6.41 0.44 -21.80
N THR A 19 -7.24 1.48 -21.75
CA THR A 19 -7.04 2.68 -22.58
C THR A 19 -6.06 3.67 -21.95
N GLY A 20 -5.72 3.51 -20.67
CA GLY A 20 -4.90 4.47 -19.93
C GLY A 20 -5.61 5.79 -19.62
N LEU A 21 -6.90 5.93 -19.96
CA LEU A 21 -7.68 7.14 -19.70
C LEU A 21 -7.71 7.45 -18.20
N ARG A 22 -7.35 8.67 -17.86
CA ARG A 22 -7.36 9.19 -16.48
C ARG A 22 -7.99 10.58 -16.48
N PRO A 23 -9.34 10.64 -16.48
CA PRO A 23 -10.06 11.90 -16.71
C PRO A 23 -9.91 12.91 -15.55
N TYR A 24 -9.58 12.45 -14.36
CA TYR A 24 -9.45 13.32 -13.18
C TYR A 24 -8.00 13.72 -12.95
N GLU A 25 -7.69 15.01 -13.07
CA GLU A 25 -6.35 15.56 -12.83
C GLU A 25 -6.31 16.38 -11.54
N CYS A 26 -5.27 16.20 -10.73
CA CYS A 26 -4.98 17.04 -9.58
C CYS A 26 -4.18 18.27 -10.00
N GLU A 27 -4.79 19.45 -9.91
CA GLU A 27 -4.12 20.71 -10.26
C GLU A 27 -2.86 21.00 -9.42
N LYS A 28 -2.83 20.53 -8.16
CA LYS A 28 -1.71 20.76 -7.24
C LYS A 28 -0.44 19.99 -7.60
N CYS A 29 -0.55 18.79 -8.18
CA CYS A 29 0.62 17.94 -8.48
C CYS A 29 0.57 17.23 -9.84
N ARG A 30 -0.40 17.59 -10.69
CA ARG A 30 -0.62 17.06 -12.05
C ARG A 30 -0.83 15.55 -12.14
N LYS A 31 -1.07 14.87 -11.01
CA LYS A 31 -1.38 13.43 -10.99
C LYS A 31 -2.78 13.17 -11.53
N ARG A 32 -2.91 12.11 -12.35
CA ARG A 32 -4.18 11.74 -12.99
C ARG A 32 -4.74 10.41 -12.47
N PHE A 33 -6.06 10.34 -12.32
CA PHE A 33 -6.80 9.21 -11.74
C PHE A 33 -7.90 8.72 -12.69
N GLN A 34 -8.18 7.42 -12.62
CA GLN A 34 -9.21 6.76 -13.44
C GLN A 34 -10.63 7.00 -12.91
N THR A 35 -10.76 7.25 -11.60
CA THR A 35 -12.06 7.40 -10.94
C THR A 35 -12.08 8.62 -10.03
N SER A 36 -13.24 9.26 -9.90
CA SER A 36 -13.46 10.42 -9.02
C SER A 36 -13.15 10.11 -7.55
N SER A 37 -13.49 8.91 -7.06
CA SER A 37 -13.22 8.50 -5.68
C SER A 37 -11.72 8.47 -5.36
N CYS A 38 -10.90 7.87 -6.23
CA CYS A 38 -9.44 7.89 -6.08
C CYS A 38 -8.87 9.31 -6.18
N PHE A 39 -9.41 10.15 -7.07
CA PHE A 39 -9.02 11.55 -7.18
C PHE A 39 -9.33 12.32 -5.90
N LEU A 40 -10.55 12.21 -5.36
CA LEU A 40 -10.97 12.90 -4.14
C LEU A 40 -10.12 12.48 -2.95
N TRP A 41 -9.86 11.18 -2.81
CA TRP A 41 -8.97 10.64 -1.78
C TRP A 41 -7.55 11.20 -1.88
N HIS A 42 -7.01 11.26 -3.10
CA HIS A 42 -5.73 11.89 -3.34
C HIS A 42 -5.77 13.39 -3.03
N TYR A 43 -6.81 14.10 -3.44
CA TYR A 43 -6.93 15.53 -3.22
C TYR A 43 -6.96 15.87 -1.73
N GLN A 44 -7.66 15.07 -0.93
CA GLN A 44 -7.64 15.15 0.54
C GLN A 44 -6.24 14.94 1.12
N SER A 45 -5.38 14.13 0.49
CA SER A 45 -4.00 13.94 0.95
C SER A 45 -3.16 15.21 0.89
N HIS A 46 -3.54 16.20 0.08
CA HIS A 46 -2.90 17.53 0.06
C HIS A 46 -3.28 18.39 1.26
N ARG A 47 -4.34 18.05 2.01
CA ARG A 47 -4.62 18.69 3.29
C ARG A 47 -3.71 18.06 4.35
N GLU A 48 -3.09 18.91 5.16
CA GLU A 48 -2.31 18.47 6.32
C GLU A 48 -3.20 18.04 7.48
N GLU A 49 -4.51 18.23 7.36
CA GLU A 49 -5.52 17.79 8.30
C GLU A 49 -5.36 16.30 8.62
N ARG A 50 -5.27 16.02 9.93
CA ARG A 50 -5.19 14.68 10.50
C ARG A 50 -6.42 14.46 11.38
N PRO A 51 -7.60 14.25 10.79
CA PRO A 51 -8.87 14.25 11.52
C PRO A 51 -8.99 13.07 12.50
N PHE A 52 -8.20 12.01 12.31
CA PHE A 52 -8.23 10.82 13.17
C PHE A 52 -7.11 10.90 14.20
N GLN A 53 -7.44 11.22 15.45
CA GLN A 53 -6.47 11.31 16.54
C GLN A 53 -6.46 10.04 17.39
N CYS A 54 -5.27 9.62 17.81
CA CYS A 54 -5.06 8.55 18.76
C CYS A 54 -5.40 9.03 20.18
N PRO A 55 -6.40 8.47 20.86
CA PRO A 55 -6.74 8.91 22.21
C PRO A 55 -5.64 8.58 23.23
N GLU A 56 -4.83 7.54 22.97
CA GLU A 56 -3.77 7.12 23.89
C GLU A 56 -2.51 7.99 23.83
N CYS A 57 -2.20 8.62 22.68
CA CYS A 57 -0.97 9.43 22.54
C CYS A 57 -1.12 10.76 21.78
N GLY A 58 -2.33 11.15 21.42
CA GLY A 58 -2.64 12.39 20.68
C GLY A 58 -2.17 12.40 19.22
N LYS A 59 -1.53 11.33 18.73
CA LYS A 59 -0.99 11.30 17.37
C LYS A 59 -2.12 11.31 16.32
N GLY A 60 -2.08 12.28 15.41
CA GLY A 60 -3.04 12.40 14.31
C GLY A 60 -2.67 11.56 13.08
N PHE A 61 -3.69 11.05 12.39
CA PHE A 61 -3.62 10.29 11.15
C PHE A 61 -4.58 10.85 10.09
N LYS A 62 -4.19 10.70 8.81
CA LYS A 62 -5.03 11.11 7.67
C LYS A 62 -6.20 10.16 7.43
N HIS A 63 -6.06 8.88 7.78
CA HIS A 63 -7.05 7.86 7.50
C HIS A 63 -7.36 7.03 8.76
N ASN A 64 -8.64 6.67 8.94
CA ASN A 64 -9.11 5.90 10.09
C ASN A 64 -8.42 4.52 10.19
N PHE A 65 -8.26 3.81 9.08
CA PHE A 65 -7.60 2.50 9.11
C PHE A 65 -6.18 2.58 9.67
N THR A 66 -5.46 3.68 9.38
CA THR A 66 -4.10 3.89 9.87
C THR A 66 -4.10 4.13 11.38
N LEU A 67 -5.08 4.88 11.91
CA LEU A 67 -5.29 5.01 13.34
C LEU A 67 -5.58 3.65 13.99
N ILE A 68 -6.49 2.85 13.44
CA ILE A 68 -6.83 1.52 13.96
C ILE A 68 -5.57 0.63 14.04
N THR A 69 -4.78 0.56 12.96
CA THR A 69 -3.53 -0.21 12.96
C THR A 69 -2.48 0.36 13.91
N HIS A 70 -2.46 1.67 14.11
CA HIS A 70 -1.53 2.31 15.05
C HIS A 70 -1.87 1.97 16.50
N ARG A 71 -3.17 1.88 16.85
CA ARG A 71 -3.60 1.51 18.20
C ARG A 71 -3.12 0.11 18.63
N CYS A 72 -2.87 -0.79 17.68
CA CYS A 72 -2.23 -2.07 17.94
C CYS A 72 -0.83 -1.97 18.59
N ILE A 73 -0.16 -0.80 18.49
CA ILE A 73 1.12 -0.55 19.16
C ILE A 73 0.89 -0.29 20.65
N HIS A 74 -0.21 0.35 21.03
CA HIS A 74 -0.56 0.60 22.43
C HIS A 74 -1.08 -0.67 23.12
N THR A 75 -1.92 -1.44 22.43
CA THR A 75 -2.49 -2.68 22.99
C THR A 75 -1.55 -3.87 22.88
N GLY A 76 -0.49 -3.78 22.06
CA GLY A 76 0.37 -4.91 21.72
C GLY A 76 -0.31 -5.97 20.83
N GLU A 77 -1.57 -5.74 20.43
CA GLU A 77 -2.31 -6.69 19.60
C GLU A 77 -1.64 -6.89 18.25
N ARG A 78 -1.58 -8.15 17.82
CA ARG A 78 -1.10 -8.56 16.50
C ARG A 78 -2.14 -9.45 15.85
N PRO A 79 -3.16 -8.89 15.19
CA PRO A 79 -4.31 -9.64 14.71
C PRO A 79 -3.94 -10.69 13.66
N TYR A 80 -2.91 -10.40 12.86
CA TYR A 80 -2.55 -11.20 11.70
C TYR A 80 -1.52 -12.26 12.10
N LYS A 81 -1.83 -13.53 11.88
CA LYS A 81 -0.99 -14.66 12.27
C LYS A 81 -0.52 -15.44 11.05
N CYS A 82 0.77 -15.79 11.03
CA CYS A 82 1.31 -16.72 10.05
C CYS A 82 0.97 -18.15 10.45
N ASP A 83 0.34 -18.91 9.56
CA ASP A 83 -0.05 -20.28 9.87
C ASP A 83 1.13 -21.26 9.83
N LYS A 84 2.21 -20.92 9.10
CA LYS A 84 3.41 -21.76 8.99
C LYS A 84 4.31 -21.69 10.22
N CYS A 85 4.53 -20.50 10.79
CA CYS A 85 5.45 -20.32 11.92
C CYS A 85 4.84 -19.64 13.15
N ARG A 86 3.52 -19.42 13.15
CA ARG A 86 2.74 -18.81 14.24
C ARG A 86 3.13 -17.37 14.61
N LYS A 87 4.09 -16.77 13.90
CA LYS A 87 4.50 -15.37 14.06
C LYS A 87 3.33 -14.43 13.77
N ARG A 88 3.17 -13.38 14.59
CA ARG A 88 2.07 -12.42 14.49
C ARG A 88 2.53 -11.05 14.02
N PHE A 89 1.64 -10.31 13.36
CA PHE A 89 1.88 -9.01 12.73
C PHE A 89 0.73 -8.03 13.03
N HIS A 90 1.04 -6.74 12.99
CA HIS A 90 0.06 -5.66 13.21
C HIS A 90 -0.78 -5.36 11.95
N THR A 91 -0.27 -5.68 10.75
CA THR A 91 -0.98 -5.47 9.48
C THR A 91 -1.00 -6.74 8.61
N SER A 92 -2.01 -6.85 7.74
CA SER A 92 -2.11 -7.92 6.75
C SER A 92 -0.99 -7.85 5.71
N SER A 93 -0.58 -6.64 5.32
CA SER A 93 0.53 -6.40 4.40
C SER A 93 1.85 -6.96 4.93
N ASP A 94 2.13 -6.78 6.22
CA ASP A 94 3.35 -7.31 6.85
C ASP A 94 3.33 -8.85 6.87
N LEU A 95 2.17 -9.45 7.12
CA LEU A 95 2.01 -10.91 7.04
C LEU A 95 2.23 -11.42 5.61
N LEU A 96 1.64 -10.76 4.60
CA LEU A 96 1.82 -11.14 3.20
C LEU A 96 3.28 -11.06 2.77
N LEU A 97 3.97 -9.99 3.20
CA LEU A 97 5.38 -9.80 2.95
C LEU A 97 6.22 -10.88 3.65
N HIS A 98 5.86 -11.24 4.89
CA HIS A 98 6.50 -12.32 5.62
C HIS A 98 6.36 -13.69 4.92
N TYR A 99 5.25 -13.97 4.26
CA TYR A 99 5.08 -15.22 3.51
C TYR A 99 6.15 -15.45 2.43
N ARG A 100 6.77 -14.39 1.90
CA ARG A 100 7.90 -14.50 0.96
C ARG A 100 9.11 -15.20 1.58
N ILE A 101 9.27 -15.12 2.90
CA ILE A 101 10.36 -15.82 3.59
C ILE A 101 10.18 -17.33 3.45
N HIS A 102 8.95 -17.83 3.53
CA HIS A 102 8.63 -19.25 3.43
C HIS A 102 8.66 -19.81 2.01
N ARG A 103 8.68 -18.95 0.98
CA ARG A 103 8.75 -19.36 -0.42
C ARG A 103 10.12 -19.10 -1.05
N GLU A 104 11.04 -18.54 -0.28
CA GLU A 104 12.34 -18.05 -0.74
C GLU A 104 12.27 -17.09 -1.94
N GLU A 105 11.10 -16.49 -2.19
CA GLU A 105 10.88 -15.57 -3.31
C GLU A 105 11.76 -14.32 -3.14
N ARG A 106 12.58 -14.04 -4.16
CA ARG A 106 13.43 -12.84 -4.25
C ARG A 106 13.06 -12.03 -5.50
N PRO A 107 11.89 -11.38 -5.51
CA PRO A 107 11.38 -10.70 -6.71
C PRO A 107 12.16 -9.43 -7.07
N PHE A 108 12.99 -8.91 -6.15
CA PHE A 108 13.77 -7.70 -6.39
C PHE A 108 15.23 -8.06 -6.66
N GLN A 109 15.68 -7.91 -7.90
CA GLN A 109 17.07 -8.16 -8.27
C GLN A 109 17.82 -6.85 -8.48
N CYS A 110 19.08 -6.83 -8.04
CA CYS A 110 19.98 -5.73 -8.34
C CYS A 110 20.40 -5.83 -9.82
N PRO A 111 20.14 -4.80 -10.65
CA PRO A 111 20.54 -4.84 -12.05
C PRO A 111 22.06 -4.82 -12.20
N ASP A 112 22.77 -4.24 -11.23
CA ASP A 112 24.21 -4.01 -11.29
C ASP A 112 25.03 -5.27 -10.92
N CYS A 113 24.51 -6.15 -10.05
CA CYS A 113 25.22 -7.35 -9.60
C CYS A 113 24.39 -8.65 -9.55
N GLY A 114 23.15 -8.64 -10.04
CA GLY A 114 22.26 -9.81 -10.07
C GLY A 114 21.74 -10.30 -8.71
N LYS A 115 22.17 -9.70 -7.59
CA LYS A 115 21.77 -10.15 -6.25
C LYS A 115 20.27 -9.96 -6.02
N GLY A 116 19.58 -11.04 -5.65
CA GLY A 116 18.15 -11.03 -5.32
C GLY A 116 17.84 -10.70 -3.84
N PHE A 117 16.75 -9.98 -3.61
CA PHE A 117 16.27 -9.53 -2.30
C PHE A 117 14.77 -9.83 -2.12
N LYS A 118 14.37 -10.12 -0.88
CA LYS A 118 12.96 -10.37 -0.50
C LYS A 118 12.13 -9.07 -0.43
N HIS A 119 12.79 -7.94 -0.20
CA HIS A 119 12.18 -6.61 -0.02
C HIS A 119 12.85 -5.56 -0.91
N ASN A 120 12.05 -4.64 -1.47
CA ASN A 120 12.55 -3.54 -2.30
C ASN A 120 13.41 -2.55 -1.50
N SER A 121 13.05 -2.28 -0.24
CA SER A 121 13.83 -1.39 0.63
C SER A 121 15.26 -1.90 0.81
N THR A 122 15.45 -3.22 0.98
CA THR A 122 16.77 -3.83 1.08
C THR A 122 17.57 -3.70 -0.22
N LEU A 123 16.92 -3.84 -1.38
CA LEU A 123 17.56 -3.58 -2.67
C LEU A 123 18.00 -2.12 -2.80
N ILE A 124 17.15 -1.16 -2.42
CA ILE A 124 17.48 0.27 -2.46
C ILE A 124 18.69 0.58 -1.58
N THR A 125 18.70 0.09 -0.33
CA THR A 125 19.83 0.28 0.59
C THR A 125 21.10 -0.38 0.04
N HIS A 126 20.99 -1.59 -0.51
CA HIS A 126 22.11 -2.26 -1.16
C HIS A 126 22.71 -1.43 -2.29
N ARG A 127 21.87 -0.88 -3.19
CA ARG A 127 22.33 -0.04 -4.30
C ARG A 127 23.00 1.24 -3.81
N ARG A 128 22.46 1.90 -2.79
CA ARG A 128 23.07 3.12 -2.20
C ARG A 128 24.45 2.89 -1.58
N ILE A 129 24.73 1.69 -1.07
CA ILE A 129 26.04 1.35 -0.48
C ILE A 129 27.02 0.86 -1.56
N ARG A 130 26.51 0.39 -2.70
CA ARG A 130 27.27 -0.19 -3.81
C ARG A 130 27.52 0.78 -4.97
N THR A 131 26.88 1.96 -4.95
CA THR A 131 27.31 3.16 -5.67
C THR A 131 28.48 3.79 -4.95
#